data_AF-E3NTQ7-F1
#
_entry.id   AF-E3NTQ7-F1
#
_cell.length_a   1.000
_cell.length_b   1.000
_cell.length_c   1.000
_cell.angle_alpha   90.00
_cell.angle_beta   90.00
_cell.angle_gamma   90.00
#
_symmetry.space_group_name_H-M   'P 1'
#
loop_
_entity.id
_entity.type
_entity.pdbx_description
1 polymer ?
#
loop_
_entity_poly.entity_id
_entity_poly.type
_entity_poly.pdbx_seq_one_letter_code
_entity_poly.pdbx_strand_id
1 'polypeptide(L)'
;MYSVIKSLVASHSTFNLTTFTSYFDQIRVDRNATVGQIYEYWYTTGGYPSILVENNGPSSRLQQLSRPLWPLKMTSTLSIPQFVFSESIVFASESAPLLVNLNFTSFMRVNYDSLTWTAIFKYMFEEPELFSAVGRAQLVSDFCYFYANDGVENGVILKEAVVDMVYSKPEFFELCDWNLYWCHSRSDQSLFSQIVRSLALRFSSATFESSSAFGCKNGMAARNMNQFCEKIFGRKCI
;
A
#
# COMPACT_ATOMS: atom_id res chain seq x y z
N MET A 1 18.02 9.32 14.76
CA MET A 1 17.28 8.18 15.33
C MET A 1 18.20 7.19 16.04
N TYR A 2 19.15 6.55 15.35
CA TYR A 2 20.05 5.56 15.97
C TYR A 2 20.83 6.08 17.20
N SER A 3 21.36 7.29 17.13
CA SER A 3 22.04 7.94 18.26
C SER A 3 21.12 8.17 19.47
N VAL A 4 19.87 8.56 19.23
CA VAL A 4 18.85 8.74 20.27
C VAL A 4 18.52 7.41 20.94
N ILE A 5 18.29 6.36 20.15
CA ILE A 5 18.03 5.01 20.67
C ILE A 5 19.21 4.53 21.53
N LYS A 6 20.44 4.69 21.05
CA LYS A 6 21.65 4.36 21.82
C LYS A 6 21.71 5.12 23.14
N SER A 7 21.46 6.43 23.11
CA SER A 7 21.48 7.27 24.30
C SER A 7 20.41 6.84 25.30
N LEU A 8 19.17 6.60 24.85
CA LEU A 8 18.07 6.15 25.69
C LEU A 8 18.38 4.83 26.39
N VAL A 9 18.79 3.81 25.63
CA VAL A 9 19.11 2.47 26.18
C VAL A 9 20.30 2.53 27.13
N ALA A 10 21.27 3.40 26.89
CA ALA A 10 22.44 3.56 27.76
C ALA A 10 22.15 4.34 29.05
N SER A 11 21.17 5.24 29.04
CA SER A 11 20.93 6.19 30.15
C SER A 11 19.70 5.87 31.01
N HIS A 12 18.76 5.07 30.50
CA HIS A 12 17.48 4.79 31.17
C HIS A 12 17.22 3.29 31.24
N SER A 13 16.88 2.78 32.44
CA SER A 13 16.41 1.40 32.63
C SER A 13 14.95 1.22 32.22
N THR A 14 14.15 2.28 32.32
CA THR A 14 12.78 2.39 31.84
C THR A 14 12.56 3.81 31.28
N PHE A 15 11.76 3.94 30.23
CA PHE A 15 11.40 5.24 29.64
C PHE A 15 9.97 5.17 29.11
N ASN A 16 9.32 6.33 29.02
CA ASN A 16 7.98 6.46 28.45
C ASN A 16 8.02 7.27 27.15
N LEU A 17 6.85 7.46 26.52
CA LEU A 17 6.72 8.21 25.27
C LEU A 17 7.30 9.63 25.40
N THR A 18 6.98 10.35 26.48
CA THR A 18 7.44 11.71 26.72
C THR A 18 8.96 11.80 26.81
N THR A 19 9.61 10.86 27.51
CA THR A 19 11.07 10.78 27.57
C THR A 19 11.68 10.49 26.19
N PHE A 20 11.02 9.67 25.37
CA PHE A 20 11.49 9.40 24.01
C PHE A 20 11.33 10.62 23.09
N THR A 21 10.17 11.29 23.12
CA THR A 21 9.87 12.41 22.22
C THR A 21 10.66 13.66 22.55
N SER A 22 11.08 13.86 23.82
CA SER A 22 11.85 15.03 24.23
C SER A 22 13.21 15.17 23.51
N TYR A 23 13.79 14.07 23.05
CA TYR A 23 15.02 14.08 22.23
C TYR A 23 14.82 14.76 20.86
N PHE A 24 13.57 14.96 20.45
CA PHE A 24 13.19 15.49 19.14
C PHE A 24 12.52 16.86 19.22
N ASP A 25 12.35 17.45 20.41
CA ASP A 25 11.65 18.72 20.61
C ASP A 25 12.37 19.93 20.00
N GLN A 26 13.69 19.82 19.81
CA GLN A 26 14.47 20.88 19.17
C GLN A 26 14.45 20.80 17.64
N ILE A 27 13.96 19.69 17.06
CA ILE A 27 13.92 19.48 15.62
C ILE A 27 12.58 19.97 15.10
N ARG A 28 12.56 21.18 14.53
CA ARG A 28 11.36 21.77 13.94
C ARG A 28 11.17 21.27 12.52
N VAL A 29 9.93 20.90 12.20
CA VAL A 29 9.49 20.51 10.84
C VAL A 29 8.67 21.61 10.16
N ASP A 30 8.06 22.48 10.98
CA ASP A 30 7.36 23.68 10.56
C ASP A 30 7.50 24.74 11.69
N ARG A 31 7.03 25.96 11.46
CA ARG A 31 7.03 27.06 12.46
C ARG A 31 6.44 26.60 13.80
N ASN A 32 5.37 25.82 13.74
CA ASN A 32 4.56 25.44 14.91
C ASN A 32 4.63 23.96 15.30
N ALA A 33 5.48 23.15 14.65
CA ALA A 33 5.54 21.71 14.89
C ALA A 33 6.98 21.19 15.01
N THR A 34 7.20 20.34 16.01
CA THR A 34 8.45 19.60 16.23
C THR A 34 8.28 18.13 15.85
N VAL A 35 9.40 17.44 15.59
CA VAL A 35 9.40 15.99 15.37
C VAL A 35 8.88 15.25 16.60
N GLY A 36 9.18 15.71 17.81
CA GLY A 36 8.66 15.14 19.07
C GLY A 36 7.14 15.16 19.12
N GLN A 37 6.54 16.33 18.83
CA GLN A 37 5.09 16.50 18.79
C GLN A 37 4.43 15.63 17.72
N ILE A 38 5.07 15.47 16.54
CA ILE A 38 4.57 14.56 15.51
C ILE A 38 4.53 13.12 16.01
N TYR A 39 5.62 12.61 16.60
CA TYR A 39 5.64 11.23 17.10
C TYR A 39 4.60 11.01 18.21
N GLU A 40 4.45 11.97 19.11
CA GLU A 40 3.43 11.92 20.16
C GLU A 40 2.03 11.87 19.55
N TYR A 41 1.74 12.71 18.55
CA TYR A 41 0.46 12.71 17.84
C TYR A 41 0.16 11.35 17.18
N TRP A 42 1.15 10.78 16.47
CA TRP A 42 0.98 9.49 15.80
C TRP A 42 0.72 8.35 16.77
N TYR A 43 1.44 8.34 17.91
CA TYR A 43 1.28 7.32 18.93
C TYR A 43 -0.07 7.41 19.64
N THR A 44 -0.51 8.63 19.99
CA THR A 44 -1.72 8.86 20.78
C THR A 44 -3.00 8.77 19.96
N THR A 45 -2.99 9.26 18.72
CA THR A 45 -4.18 9.25 17.86
C THR A 45 -4.51 7.83 17.39
N GLY A 46 -3.47 7.08 16.99
CA GLY A 46 -3.64 5.74 16.41
C GLY A 46 -4.41 5.75 15.08
N GLY A 47 -4.23 4.72 14.27
CA GLY A 47 -4.89 4.59 12.97
C GLY A 47 -3.91 4.50 11.81
N TYR A 48 -4.46 4.56 10.60
CA TYR A 48 -3.70 4.34 9.39
C TYR A 48 -4.20 5.27 8.27
N PRO A 49 -3.58 6.46 8.12
CA PRO A 49 -4.10 7.49 7.25
C PRO A 49 -3.99 7.10 5.78
N SER A 50 -4.86 7.72 4.99
CA SER A 50 -4.91 7.54 3.55
C SER A 50 -4.90 8.89 2.84
N ILE A 51 -4.29 8.91 1.66
CA ILE A 51 -4.26 10.07 0.77
C ILE A 51 -4.75 9.69 -0.62
N LEU A 52 -5.30 10.66 -1.33
CA LEU A 52 -5.58 10.62 -2.76
C LEU A 52 -4.60 11.52 -3.50
N VAL A 53 -4.05 11.00 -4.58
CA VAL A 53 -3.22 11.73 -5.53
C VAL A 53 -3.95 11.83 -6.86
N GLU A 54 -4.21 13.05 -7.32
CA GLU A 54 -4.86 13.32 -8.60
C GLU A 54 -3.86 14.04 -9.51
N ASN A 55 -3.61 13.50 -10.70
CA ASN A 55 -2.74 14.07 -11.70
C ASN A 55 -3.58 14.68 -12.85
N ASN A 56 -3.76 16.00 -12.81
CA ASN A 56 -4.64 16.74 -13.72
C ASN A 56 -3.85 17.47 -14.81
N GLY A 57 -2.91 16.80 -15.49
CA GLY A 57 -2.06 17.41 -16.53
C GLY A 57 -1.03 18.38 -15.93
N PRO A 58 -1.19 19.72 -16.03
CA PRO A 58 -0.23 20.69 -15.50
C PRO A 58 -0.15 20.75 -13.97
N SER A 59 -1.01 20.04 -13.24
CA SER A 59 -1.03 20.08 -11.79
C SER A 59 -1.29 18.73 -11.17
N SER A 60 -0.68 18.48 -10.01
CA SER A 60 -0.96 17.33 -9.17
C SER A 60 -1.55 17.82 -7.86
N ARG A 61 -2.59 17.14 -7.38
CA ARG A 61 -3.25 17.41 -6.11
C ARG A 61 -3.03 16.24 -5.16
N LEU A 62 -2.63 16.57 -3.93
CA LEU A 62 -2.64 15.66 -2.80
C LEU A 62 -3.82 16.03 -1.90
N GLN A 63 -4.58 15.03 -1.46
CA GLN A 63 -5.67 15.19 -0.52
C GLN A 63 -5.61 14.11 0.57
N GLN A 64 -5.66 14.49 1.84
CA GLN A 64 -5.88 13.54 2.93
C GLN A 64 -7.33 13.09 2.95
N LEU A 65 -7.55 11.79 2.91
CA LEU A 65 -8.88 11.18 2.96
C LEU A 65 -9.33 10.87 4.40
N SER A 66 -8.36 10.73 5.31
CA SER A 66 -8.62 10.38 6.70
C SER A 66 -8.91 11.61 7.56
N ARG A 67 -9.80 11.45 8.55
CA ARG A 67 -9.98 12.41 9.64
C ARG A 67 -9.68 11.75 11.00
N PRO A 68 -9.03 12.43 11.94
CA PRO A 68 -8.48 13.79 11.85
C PRO A 68 -7.33 13.91 10.83
N LEU A 69 -6.90 15.13 10.49
CA LEU A 69 -5.75 15.33 9.60
C LEU A 69 -4.47 14.84 10.26
N TRP A 70 -3.58 14.25 9.46
CA TRP A 70 -2.34 13.68 9.95
C TRP A 70 -1.14 14.52 9.53
N PRO A 71 -0.09 14.62 10.37
CA PRO A 71 1.20 15.14 9.97
C PRO A 71 1.93 14.06 9.16
N LEU A 72 1.71 14.07 7.85
CA LEU A 72 2.20 13.04 6.94
C LEU A 72 3.61 13.39 6.45
N LYS A 73 4.57 12.52 6.74
CA LYS A 73 5.88 12.56 6.10
C LYS A 73 5.75 12.05 4.66
N MET A 74 6.16 12.84 3.70
CA MET A 74 6.04 12.52 2.29
C MET A 74 7.39 12.08 1.71
N THR A 75 7.33 11.10 0.81
CA THR A 75 8.38 10.78 -0.15
C THR A 75 7.73 10.65 -1.52
N SER A 76 8.38 11.13 -2.57
CA SER A 76 7.75 11.21 -3.89
C SER A 76 8.76 11.17 -5.03
N THR A 77 8.26 10.92 -6.24
CA THR A 77 9.03 11.02 -7.48
C THR A 77 9.34 12.46 -7.88
N LEU A 78 8.52 13.41 -7.46
CA LEU A 78 8.70 14.84 -7.70
C LEU A 78 9.06 15.58 -6.40
N SER A 79 9.60 16.80 -6.51
CA SER A 79 9.88 17.64 -5.34
C SER A 79 8.58 18.18 -4.73
N ILE A 80 8.22 17.71 -3.54
CA ILE A 80 7.08 18.20 -2.75
C ILE A 80 7.54 18.47 -1.30
N PRO A 81 6.76 19.21 -0.49
CA PRO A 81 7.05 19.40 0.92
C PRO A 81 7.23 18.07 1.65
N GLN A 82 8.29 17.99 2.48
CA GLN A 82 8.62 16.78 3.24
C GLN A 82 7.53 16.40 4.24
N PHE A 83 6.78 17.37 4.76
CA PHE A 83 5.64 17.15 5.64
C PHE A 83 4.39 17.86 5.11
N VAL A 84 3.26 17.18 5.19
CA VAL A 84 1.94 17.70 4.83
C VAL A 84 1.05 17.67 6.07
N PHE A 85 0.53 18.83 6.44
CA PHE A 85 -0.38 19.01 7.58
C PHE A 85 -1.80 19.41 7.15
N SER A 86 -1.96 19.86 5.90
CA SER A 86 -3.23 20.34 5.38
C SER A 86 -4.08 19.22 4.79
N GLU A 87 -5.38 19.48 4.65
CA GLU A 87 -6.32 18.57 4.00
C GLU A 87 -5.97 18.36 2.52
N SER A 88 -5.54 19.42 1.82
CA SER A 88 -5.15 19.32 0.42
C SER A 88 -4.02 20.30 0.08
N ILE A 89 -3.21 19.92 -0.91
CA ILE A 89 -2.19 20.78 -1.53
C ILE A 89 -2.18 20.51 -3.03
N VAL A 90 -1.98 21.56 -3.82
CA VAL A 90 -1.83 21.47 -5.28
C VAL A 90 -0.44 21.95 -5.67
N PHE A 91 0.20 21.24 -6.59
CA PHE A 91 1.54 21.53 -7.09
C PHE A 91 1.53 21.57 -8.61
N ALA A 92 2.43 22.34 -9.20
CA ALA A 92 2.69 22.26 -10.63
C ALA A 92 3.35 20.91 -10.95
N SER A 93 2.91 20.26 -12.03
CA SER A 93 3.48 19.02 -12.53
C SER A 93 3.80 19.18 -14.01
N GLU A 94 5.07 19.06 -14.37
CA GLU A 94 5.57 19.50 -15.68
C GLU A 94 5.52 18.39 -16.76
N SER A 95 5.38 17.11 -16.40
CA SER A 95 5.23 16.02 -17.41
C SER A 95 5.01 14.61 -16.83
N ALA A 96 5.45 14.34 -15.60
CA ALA A 96 5.37 13.01 -15.01
C ALA A 96 4.30 12.94 -13.90
N PRO A 97 3.59 11.81 -13.75
CA PRO A 97 2.65 11.64 -12.66
C PRO A 97 3.38 11.69 -11.32
N LEU A 98 2.77 12.37 -10.35
CA LEU A 98 3.23 12.36 -8.97
C LEU A 98 2.93 10.98 -8.37
N LEU A 99 3.99 10.25 -8.02
CA LEU A 99 3.89 9.03 -7.21
C LEU A 99 4.44 9.33 -5.82
N VAL A 100 3.73 8.86 -4.80
CA VAL A 100 4.07 9.14 -3.40
C VAL A 100 4.14 7.86 -2.58
N ASN A 101 4.92 7.93 -1.50
CA ASN A 101 5.14 6.85 -0.55
C ASN A 101 5.56 5.52 -1.19
N LEU A 102 6.25 5.52 -2.35
CA LEU A 102 6.72 4.29 -2.97
C LEU A 102 7.64 3.51 -2.04
N ASN A 103 7.48 2.18 -1.99
CA ASN A 103 8.21 1.28 -1.10
C ASN A 103 7.90 1.47 0.40
N PHE A 104 6.73 2.00 0.72
CA PHE A 104 6.19 2.05 2.07
C PHE A 104 7.12 2.79 3.07
N THR A 105 7.69 3.91 2.66
CA THR A 105 8.64 4.67 3.49
C THR A 105 7.96 5.34 4.69
N SER A 106 6.65 5.52 4.63
CA SER A 106 5.80 6.12 5.65
C SER A 106 4.53 5.30 5.84
N PHE A 107 4.02 5.26 7.08
CA PHE A 107 2.88 4.45 7.47
C PHE A 107 1.55 5.10 7.03
N MET A 108 1.27 5.09 5.73
CA MET A 108 0.02 5.54 5.13
C MET A 108 -0.35 4.70 3.91
N ARG A 109 -1.62 4.77 3.49
CA ARG A 109 -2.09 4.23 2.19
C ARG A 109 -2.18 5.33 1.14
N VAL A 110 -1.93 4.97 -0.11
CA VAL A 110 -2.00 5.91 -1.23
C VAL A 110 -3.00 5.46 -2.28
N ASN A 111 -3.96 6.31 -2.58
CA ASN A 111 -4.85 6.17 -3.71
C ASN A 111 -4.40 7.09 -4.84
N TYR A 112 -4.66 6.68 -6.08
CA TYR A 112 -4.41 7.45 -7.29
C TYR A 112 -5.69 7.56 -8.13
N ASP A 113 -5.74 8.55 -9.00
CA ASP A 113 -6.76 8.59 -10.06
C ASP A 113 -6.65 7.38 -11.01
N SER A 114 -7.71 7.08 -11.76
CA SER A 114 -7.80 5.87 -12.60
C SER A 114 -6.76 5.83 -13.73
N LEU A 115 -6.38 6.99 -14.28
CA LEU A 115 -5.38 7.08 -15.34
C LEU A 115 -3.99 6.74 -14.79
N THR A 116 -3.68 7.28 -13.61
CA THR A 116 -2.44 6.99 -12.89
C THR A 116 -2.38 5.53 -12.47
N TRP A 117 -3.46 4.96 -11.94
CA TRP A 117 -3.53 3.52 -11.64
C TRP A 117 -3.28 2.65 -12.89
N THR A 118 -3.91 2.99 -14.01
CA THR A 118 -3.72 2.29 -15.28
C THR A 118 -2.26 2.33 -15.72
N ALA A 119 -1.63 3.51 -15.66
CA ALA A 119 -0.23 3.68 -16.04
C ALA A 119 0.70 2.88 -15.11
N ILE A 120 0.49 2.93 -13.80
CA ILE A 120 1.27 2.16 -12.82
C ILE A 120 1.23 0.67 -13.16
N PHE A 121 0.04 0.09 -13.34
CA PHE A 121 -0.07 -1.35 -13.58
C PHE A 121 0.39 -1.76 -14.97
N LYS A 122 0.25 -0.90 -15.97
CA LYS A 122 0.85 -1.12 -17.29
C LYS A 122 2.38 -1.23 -17.18
N TYR A 123 3.04 -0.24 -16.58
CA TYR A 123 4.51 -0.28 -16.41
C TYR A 123 4.95 -1.43 -15.53
N MET A 124 4.20 -1.74 -14.47
CA MET A 124 4.50 -2.88 -13.60
C MET A 124 4.36 -4.22 -14.32
N PHE A 125 3.44 -4.33 -15.28
CA PHE A 125 3.33 -5.51 -16.12
C PHE A 125 4.45 -5.57 -17.17
N GLU A 126 4.75 -4.47 -17.87
CA GLU A 126 5.75 -4.42 -18.94
C GLU A 126 7.17 -4.59 -18.40
N GLU A 127 7.52 -3.84 -17.34
CA GLU A 127 8.84 -3.79 -16.73
C GLU A 127 8.73 -3.88 -15.18
N PRO A 128 8.46 -5.08 -14.62
CA PRO A 128 8.20 -5.25 -13.19
C PRO A 128 9.34 -4.77 -12.28
N GLU A 129 10.57 -4.80 -12.78
CA GLU A 129 11.81 -4.44 -12.09
C GLU A 129 11.94 -2.94 -11.81
N LEU A 130 11.18 -2.08 -12.51
CA LEU A 130 11.08 -0.65 -12.20
C LEU A 130 10.53 -0.39 -10.79
N PHE A 131 9.79 -1.35 -10.25
CA PHE A 131 9.25 -1.31 -8.91
C PHE A 131 9.99 -2.32 -8.03
N SER A 132 10.33 -1.96 -6.79
CA SER A 132 10.85 -2.95 -5.85
C SER A 132 9.76 -3.97 -5.49
N ALA A 133 10.14 -5.14 -4.97
CA ALA A 133 9.18 -6.13 -4.47
C ALA A 133 8.21 -5.52 -3.43
N VAL A 134 8.72 -4.69 -2.51
CA VAL A 134 7.92 -3.95 -1.52
C VAL A 134 6.99 -2.95 -2.20
N GLY A 135 7.48 -2.23 -3.20
CA GLY A 135 6.70 -1.27 -3.98
C GLY A 135 5.53 -1.93 -4.72
N ARG A 136 5.77 -3.06 -5.41
CA ARG A 136 4.70 -3.83 -6.06
C ARG A 136 3.66 -4.32 -5.05
N ALA A 137 4.11 -4.84 -3.90
CA ALA A 137 3.23 -5.31 -2.84
C ALA A 137 2.37 -4.21 -2.21
N GLN A 138 2.95 -3.04 -2.00
CA GLN A 138 2.23 -1.86 -1.54
C GLN A 138 1.18 -1.42 -2.55
N LEU A 139 1.57 -1.22 -3.82
CA LEU A 139 0.69 -0.67 -4.85
C LEU A 139 -0.52 -1.58 -5.10
N VAL A 140 -0.32 -2.90 -5.15
CA VAL A 140 -1.42 -3.87 -5.27
C VAL A 140 -2.31 -3.84 -4.03
N SER A 141 -1.73 -3.84 -2.82
CA SER A 141 -2.48 -3.81 -1.56
C SER A 141 -3.32 -2.55 -1.41
N ASP A 142 -2.75 -1.38 -1.71
CA ASP A 142 -3.43 -0.09 -1.62
C ASP A 142 -4.55 -0.01 -2.65
N PHE A 143 -4.29 -0.37 -3.91
CA PHE A 143 -5.34 -0.45 -4.93
C PHE A 143 -6.50 -1.35 -4.49
N CYS A 144 -6.21 -2.57 -4.07
CA CYS A 144 -7.25 -3.52 -3.65
C CYS A 144 -8.04 -2.98 -2.46
N TYR A 145 -7.39 -2.32 -1.50
CA TYR A 145 -8.06 -1.67 -0.38
C TYR A 145 -9.03 -0.58 -0.87
N PHE A 146 -8.59 0.36 -1.70
CA PHE A 146 -9.48 1.42 -2.18
C PHE A 146 -10.60 0.89 -3.08
N TYR A 147 -10.32 -0.10 -3.93
CA TYR A 147 -11.35 -0.78 -4.74
C TYR A 147 -12.46 -1.39 -3.87
N ALA A 148 -12.09 -2.12 -2.81
CA ALA A 148 -13.05 -2.72 -1.89
C ALA A 148 -13.93 -1.68 -1.18
N ASN A 149 -13.43 -0.45 -1.04
CA ASN A 149 -14.11 0.67 -0.37
C ASN A 149 -14.70 1.70 -1.35
N ASP A 150 -14.94 1.33 -2.62
CA ASP A 150 -15.51 2.23 -3.65
C ASP A 150 -14.70 3.50 -3.93
N GLY A 151 -13.42 3.49 -3.58
CA GLY A 151 -12.51 4.63 -3.75
C GLY A 151 -11.79 4.70 -5.10
N VAL A 152 -12.09 3.79 -6.04
CA VAL A 152 -11.40 3.71 -7.34
C VAL A 152 -12.41 3.83 -8.48
N GLU A 153 -12.27 4.89 -9.27
CA GLU A 153 -13.02 5.06 -10.52
C GLU A 153 -12.64 3.96 -11.53
N ASN A 154 -13.63 3.40 -12.22
CA ASN A 154 -13.46 2.23 -13.10
C ASN A 154 -12.84 1.01 -12.38
N GLY A 155 -13.05 0.91 -11.07
CA GLY A 155 -12.40 -0.06 -10.20
C GLY A 155 -12.58 -1.52 -10.61
N VAL A 156 -13.74 -1.92 -11.16
CA VAL A 156 -13.99 -3.30 -11.60
C VAL A 156 -13.05 -3.70 -12.75
N ILE A 157 -12.92 -2.84 -13.76
CA ILE A 157 -12.06 -3.08 -14.93
C ILE A 157 -10.59 -3.14 -14.49
N LEU A 158 -10.17 -2.17 -13.67
CA LEU A 158 -8.82 -2.14 -13.14
C LEU A 158 -8.51 -3.35 -12.25
N LYS A 159 -9.48 -3.82 -11.46
CA LYS A 159 -9.32 -4.99 -10.61
C LYS A 159 -9.02 -6.22 -11.45
N GLU A 160 -9.74 -6.45 -12.55
CA GLU A 160 -9.47 -7.62 -13.39
C GLU A 160 -8.06 -7.54 -13.99
N ALA A 161 -7.64 -6.37 -14.47
CA ALA A 161 -6.29 -6.15 -14.98
C ALA A 161 -5.20 -6.40 -13.93
N VAL A 162 -5.39 -5.94 -12.69
CA VAL A 162 -4.45 -6.14 -11.57
C VAL A 162 -4.35 -7.62 -11.20
N VAL A 163 -5.49 -8.30 -11.08
CA VAL A 163 -5.53 -9.72 -10.72
C VAL A 163 -4.86 -10.57 -11.81
N ASP A 164 -5.17 -10.32 -13.08
CA ASP A 164 -4.53 -11.01 -14.21
C ASP A 164 -3.01 -10.72 -14.29
N MET A 165 -2.58 -9.48 -14.06
CA MET A 165 -1.16 -9.12 -13.99
C MET A 165 -0.42 -9.95 -12.92
N VAL A 166 -0.97 -10.03 -11.70
CA VAL A 166 -0.35 -10.77 -10.60
C VAL A 166 -0.27 -12.26 -10.89
N TYR A 167 -1.31 -12.86 -11.48
CA TYR A 167 -1.35 -14.29 -11.75
C TYR A 167 -0.61 -14.72 -13.02
N SER A 168 -0.42 -13.81 -13.98
CA SER A 168 0.34 -14.09 -15.20
C SER A 168 1.86 -14.05 -14.99
N LYS A 169 2.35 -13.21 -14.06
CA LYS A 169 3.78 -13.03 -13.76
C LYS A 169 4.12 -13.30 -12.29
N PRO A 170 3.71 -14.44 -11.71
CA PRO A 170 3.75 -14.67 -10.26
C PRO A 170 5.15 -14.60 -9.65
N GLU A 171 6.20 -14.86 -10.42
CA GLU A 171 7.60 -14.75 -10.01
C GLU A 171 8.03 -13.33 -9.63
N PHE A 172 7.35 -12.30 -10.16
CA PHE A 172 7.60 -10.91 -9.79
C PHE A 172 6.70 -10.46 -8.64
N PHE A 173 5.71 -11.25 -8.25
CA PHE A 173 4.74 -10.87 -7.23
C PHE A 173 4.86 -11.78 -6.01
N GLU A 174 5.86 -11.49 -5.17
CA GLU A 174 6.04 -12.04 -3.81
C GLU A 174 4.96 -11.49 -2.86
N LEU A 175 3.69 -11.65 -3.23
CA LEU A 175 2.54 -11.13 -2.51
C LEU A 175 2.00 -12.18 -1.55
N CYS A 176 1.71 -11.72 -0.34
CA CYS A 176 1.00 -12.50 0.65
C CYS A 176 -0.52 -12.36 0.43
N ASP A 177 -1.34 -13.27 0.98
CA ASP A 177 -2.75 -13.40 0.56
C ASP A 177 -3.54 -12.14 0.90
N TRP A 178 -3.11 -11.47 1.96
CA TRP A 178 -3.68 -10.24 2.44
C TRP A 178 -3.55 -9.07 1.45
N ASN A 179 -2.55 -9.10 0.53
CA ASN A 179 -2.39 -8.05 -0.47
C ASN A 179 -3.51 -8.06 -1.53
N LEU A 180 -4.02 -9.25 -1.88
CA LEU A 180 -5.15 -9.40 -2.82
C LEU A 180 -6.49 -9.58 -2.12
N TYR A 181 -6.50 -9.83 -0.80
CA TYR A 181 -7.70 -10.11 -0.02
C TYR A 181 -8.83 -9.12 -0.32
N TRP A 182 -8.53 -7.82 -0.36
CA TRP A 182 -9.53 -6.78 -0.61
C TRP A 182 -10.09 -6.80 -2.03
N CYS A 183 -9.28 -7.15 -3.04
CA CYS A 183 -9.78 -7.34 -4.41
C CYS A 183 -10.78 -8.50 -4.52
N HIS A 184 -10.65 -9.50 -3.64
CA HIS A 184 -11.51 -10.69 -3.59
C HIS A 184 -12.63 -10.62 -2.55
N SER A 185 -12.62 -9.62 -1.66
CA SER A 185 -13.58 -9.55 -0.54
C SER A 185 -14.89 -8.87 -0.91
N ARG A 186 -14.91 -8.07 -2.00
CA ARG A 186 -16.12 -7.36 -2.45
C ARG A 186 -17.19 -8.34 -2.90
N SER A 187 -18.38 -8.21 -2.30
CA SER A 187 -19.42 -9.23 -2.16
C SER A 187 -20.32 -9.48 -3.38
N ASP A 188 -19.87 -9.19 -4.59
CA ASP A 188 -20.71 -9.34 -5.79
C ASP A 188 -20.58 -10.73 -6.44
N GLN A 189 -20.47 -11.77 -5.61
CA GLN A 189 -19.97 -13.07 -6.03
C GLN A 189 -21.02 -14.19 -5.83
N SER A 190 -21.39 -14.81 -6.96
CA SER A 190 -22.18 -16.04 -7.07
C SER A 190 -21.70 -17.19 -6.16
N LEU A 191 -22.53 -18.20 -5.95
CA LEU A 191 -22.23 -19.36 -5.10
C LEU A 191 -20.91 -20.08 -5.48
N PHE A 192 -20.57 -20.11 -6.77
CA PHE A 192 -19.32 -20.71 -7.26
C PHE A 192 -18.08 -19.97 -6.77
N SER A 193 -18.10 -18.64 -6.82
CA SER A 193 -17.01 -17.80 -6.36
C SER A 193 -16.79 -17.90 -4.84
N GLN A 194 -17.84 -18.15 -4.05
CA GLN A 194 -17.70 -18.43 -2.62
C GLN A 194 -16.99 -19.77 -2.36
N ILE A 195 -17.33 -20.81 -3.13
CA ILE A 195 -16.69 -22.12 -3.04
C ILE A 195 -15.21 -22.00 -3.43
N VAL A 196 -14.91 -21.32 -4.54
CA VAL A 196 -13.52 -21.13 -4.95
C VAL A 196 -12.75 -20.30 -3.94
N ARG A 197 -13.33 -19.23 -3.37
CA ARG A 197 -12.70 -18.46 -2.29
C ARG A 197 -12.35 -19.35 -1.10
N SER A 198 -13.25 -20.26 -0.71
CA SER A 198 -12.98 -21.23 0.37
C SER A 198 -11.85 -22.20 0.02
N LEU A 199 -11.74 -22.59 -1.25
CA LEU A 199 -10.70 -23.48 -1.75
C LEU A 199 -9.34 -22.78 -1.82
N ALA A 200 -9.32 -21.53 -2.30
CA ALA A 200 -8.15 -20.66 -2.34
C ALA A 200 -7.62 -20.44 -0.92
N LEU A 201 -8.47 -20.04 0.03
CA LEU A 201 -8.11 -19.86 1.44
C LEU A 201 -7.57 -21.15 2.10
N ARG A 202 -8.11 -22.32 1.74
CA ARG A 202 -7.59 -23.61 2.21
C ARG A 202 -6.22 -23.93 1.59
N PHE A 203 -6.04 -23.67 0.30
CA PHE A 203 -4.75 -23.84 -0.36
C PHE A 203 -3.68 -22.90 0.19
N SER A 204 -4.03 -21.64 0.47
CA SER A 204 -3.12 -20.72 1.15
C SER A 204 -2.86 -21.10 2.60
N SER A 205 -3.83 -21.67 3.34
CA SER A 205 -3.56 -22.18 4.69
C SER A 205 -2.48 -23.27 4.73
N ALA A 206 -2.38 -24.10 3.68
CA ALA A 206 -1.32 -25.11 3.53
C ALA A 206 0.07 -24.50 3.20
N THR A 207 0.13 -23.23 2.80
CA THR A 207 1.41 -22.52 2.59
C THR A 207 2.00 -21.95 3.87
N PHE A 208 1.36 -22.06 5.04
CA PHE A 208 1.92 -21.56 6.30
C PHE A 208 2.64 -22.63 7.14
N GLU A 209 2.79 -23.87 6.64
CA GLU A 209 3.27 -25.00 7.45
C GLU A 209 4.80 -25.16 7.55
N SER A 210 5.63 -24.42 6.80
CA SER A 210 7.09 -24.56 6.87
C SER A 210 7.88 -23.24 6.79
N SER A 211 9.12 -23.23 7.29
CA SER A 211 10.00 -22.06 7.31
C SER A 211 10.32 -21.49 5.91
N SER A 212 10.31 -22.34 4.87
CA SER A 212 10.41 -21.96 3.45
C SER A 212 9.05 -21.64 2.79
N ALA A 213 7.98 -21.79 3.56
CA ALA A 213 6.59 -21.50 3.21
C ALA A 213 6.09 -20.16 3.77
N PHE A 214 6.82 -19.51 4.70
CA PHE A 214 6.61 -18.07 5.02
C PHE A 214 6.95 -17.11 3.88
N GLY A 215 7.46 -17.62 2.75
CA GLY A 215 7.57 -16.84 1.53
C GLY A 215 6.18 -16.55 0.98
N CYS A 216 5.85 -15.27 0.82
CA CYS A 216 4.67 -14.81 0.09
C CYS A 216 4.65 -15.41 -1.34
N LYS A 217 3.83 -16.44 -1.61
CA LYS A 217 3.87 -17.24 -2.85
C LYS A 217 2.54 -17.29 -3.63
N ASN A 218 1.62 -16.36 -3.37
CA ASN A 218 0.23 -16.53 -3.82
C ASN A 218 0.01 -16.43 -5.32
N GLY A 219 0.90 -15.76 -6.05
CA GLY A 219 0.87 -15.81 -7.50
C GLY A 219 1.00 -17.25 -8.04
N MET A 220 1.90 -18.06 -7.46
CA MET A 220 2.13 -19.44 -7.90
C MET A 220 1.00 -20.38 -7.47
N ALA A 221 0.50 -20.24 -6.23
CA ALA A 221 -0.62 -21.05 -5.75
C ALA A 221 -1.90 -20.81 -6.55
N ALA A 222 -2.23 -19.54 -6.82
CA ALA A 222 -3.40 -19.19 -7.63
C ALA A 222 -3.25 -19.60 -9.10
N ARG A 223 -2.05 -19.46 -9.69
CA ARG A 223 -1.77 -19.97 -11.05
C ARG A 223 -2.00 -21.47 -11.15
N ASN A 224 -1.49 -22.25 -10.19
CA ASN A 224 -1.69 -23.71 -10.17
C ASN A 224 -3.17 -24.07 -10.02
N MET A 225 -3.90 -23.34 -9.17
CA MET A 225 -5.35 -23.53 -9.02
C MET A 225 -6.11 -23.22 -10.31
N ASN A 226 -5.78 -22.12 -10.98
CA ASN A 226 -6.39 -21.76 -12.25
C ASN A 226 -6.09 -22.77 -13.35
N GLN A 227 -4.85 -23.28 -13.43
CA GLN A 227 -4.50 -24.35 -14.37
C GLN A 227 -5.29 -25.64 -14.11
N PHE A 228 -5.46 -26.01 -12.84
CA PHE A 228 -6.27 -27.16 -12.45
C PHE A 228 -7.74 -26.97 -12.87
N CYS A 229 -8.32 -25.81 -12.57
CA CYS A 229 -9.71 -25.54 -12.87
C CYS A 229 -10.00 -25.38 -14.36
N GLU A 230 -9.08 -24.76 -15.10
CA GLU A 230 -9.18 -24.69 -16.57
C GLU A 230 -9.24 -26.10 -17.16
N LYS A 231 -8.41 -27.02 -16.64
CA LYS A 231 -8.31 -28.40 -17.11
C LYS A 231 -9.55 -29.24 -16.77
N ILE A 232 -10.21 -29.00 -15.64
CA ILE A 232 -11.36 -29.80 -15.17
C ILE A 232 -12.70 -29.18 -15.56
N PHE A 233 -12.82 -27.87 -15.44
CA PHE A 233 -14.07 -27.13 -15.58
C PHE A 233 -14.12 -26.23 -16.81
N GLY A 234 -13.04 -26.16 -17.60
CA GLY A 234 -12.96 -25.30 -18.78
C GLY A 234 -13.00 -23.80 -18.45
N ARG A 235 -12.66 -23.43 -17.21
CA ARG A 235 -12.62 -22.03 -16.75
C ARG A 235 -11.68 -21.84 -15.57
N LYS A 236 -11.11 -20.63 -15.45
CA LYS A 236 -10.34 -20.19 -14.27
C LYS A 236 -11.21 -20.24 -13.02
N CYS A 237 -10.58 -20.56 -11.89
CA CYS A 237 -11.22 -20.60 -10.59
C CYS A 237 -11.19 -19.22 -9.92
N ILE A 238 -10.03 -18.58 -9.95
CA ILE A 238 -9.70 -17.31 -9.31
C ILE A 238 -9.48 -16.24 -10.37
#